data_AF-A0A963IIN2-F1
#
_entry.id   AF-A0A963IIN2-F1
#
_cell.length_a   1.000
_cell.length_b   1.000
_cell.length_c   1.000
_cell.angle_alpha   90.00
_cell.angle_beta   90.00
_cell.angle_gamma   90.00
#
_symmetry.space_group_name_H-M   'P 1'
#
loop_
_entity.id
_entity.type
_entity.pdbx_description
1 polymer ?
#
loop_
_entity_poly.entity_id
_entity_poly.type
_entity_poly.pdbx_seq_one_letter_code
_entity_poly.pdbx_strand_id
1 'polypeptide(L)'
;MNEERKLLAPDALAKGLADVHLSEVRSLLSLQKRVEELVEPLLREQETPSLDEASNEIQQQYRRELRNKLRVMPANEVAYILESLEANERLIVWEEVKEGADPILA
;
A
#
# COMPACT_ATOMS: atom_id res chain seq x y z
N MET A 1 -3.63 -36.52 18.85
CA MET A 1 -4.58 -35.61 18.16
C MET A 1 -4.52 -34.15 18.65
N ASN A 2 -3.46 -33.71 19.35
CA ASN A 2 -3.37 -32.34 19.89
C ASN A 2 -2.15 -31.54 19.40
N GLU A 3 -1.12 -32.21 18.86
CA GLU A 3 0.08 -31.53 18.33
C GLU A 3 -0.13 -30.90 16.95
N GLU A 4 -0.88 -31.53 16.04
CA GLU A 4 -1.14 -30.98 14.69
C GLU A 4 -1.97 -29.69 14.74
N ARG A 5 -2.91 -29.57 15.69
CA ARG A 5 -3.72 -28.35 15.88
C ARG A 5 -2.92 -27.18 16.43
N LYS A 6 -1.87 -27.45 17.21
CA LYS A 6 -1.03 -26.42 17.83
C LYS A 6 -0.05 -25.79 16.83
N LEU A 7 0.35 -26.55 15.80
CA LEU A 7 1.22 -26.09 14.71
C LEU A 7 0.46 -25.28 13.65
N LEU A 8 -0.82 -25.58 13.42
CA LEU A 8 -1.66 -24.85 12.43
C LEU A 8 -2.14 -23.46 12.93
N ALA A 9 -2.26 -23.28 14.25
CA ALA A 9 -2.74 -22.04 14.83
C ALA A 9 -1.84 -20.81 14.56
N PRO A 10 -0.51 -20.85 14.75
CA PRO A 10 0.35 -19.69 14.48
C PRO A 10 0.37 -19.30 13.00
N ASP A 11 0.40 -20.26 12.08
CA ASP A 11 0.41 -19.98 10.64
C ASP A 11 -0.93 -19.40 10.15
N ALA A 12 -2.04 -19.90 10.68
CA ALA A 12 -3.37 -19.34 10.39
C ALA A 12 -3.52 -17.90 10.90
N LEU A 13 -2.95 -17.59 12.08
CA LEU A 13 -2.94 -16.24 12.64
C LEU A 13 -2.05 -15.30 11.82
N ALA A 14 -0.85 -15.75 11.42
CA ALA A 14 0.05 -14.98 10.56
C ALA A 14 -0.59 -14.68 9.20
N LYS A 15 -1.25 -15.67 8.60
CA LYS A 15 -2.00 -15.48 7.36
C LYS A 15 -3.17 -14.50 7.54
N GLY A 16 -3.92 -14.61 8.64
CA GLY A 16 -5.01 -13.68 8.93
C GLY A 16 -4.52 -12.24 9.08
N LEU A 17 -3.36 -12.02 9.71
CA LEU A 17 -2.74 -10.71 9.81
C LEU A 17 -2.30 -10.17 8.45
N ALA A 18 -1.68 -11.02 7.63
CA ALA A 18 -1.29 -10.66 6.27
C ALA A 18 -2.49 -10.28 5.38
N ASP A 19 -3.62 -10.98 5.53
CA ASP A 19 -4.87 -10.67 4.81
C ASP A 19 -5.46 -9.31 5.26
N VAL A 20 -5.36 -8.98 6.55
CA VAL A 20 -5.74 -7.65 7.07
C VAL A 20 -4.84 -6.57 6.46
N HIS A 21 -3.52 -6.77 6.47
CA HIS A 21 -2.59 -5.82 5.88
C HIS A 21 -2.80 -5.64 4.37
N LEU A 22 -3.07 -6.72 3.65
CA LEU A 22 -3.44 -6.67 2.23
C LEU A 22 -4.71 -5.84 2.00
N SER A 23 -5.74 -6.03 2.82
CA SER A 23 -6.98 -5.26 2.73
C SER A 23 -6.74 -3.76 2.96
N GLU A 24 -5.90 -3.41 3.93
CA GLU A 24 -5.56 -2.01 4.22
C GLU A 24 -4.75 -1.38 3.09
N VAL A 25 -3.76 -2.10 2.53
CA VAL A 25 -2.99 -1.62 1.37
C VAL A 25 -3.91 -1.40 0.17
N ARG A 26 -4.82 -2.34 -0.14
CA ARG A 26 -5.81 -2.18 -1.22
C ARG A 26 -6.74 -1.00 -0.99
N SER A 27 -7.11 -0.72 0.26
CA SER A 27 -7.96 0.42 0.60
C SER A 27 -7.26 1.76 0.32
N LEU A 28 -5.97 1.88 0.68
CA LEU A 28 -5.16 3.06 0.39
C LEU A 28 -5.00 3.27 -1.12
N LEU A 29 -4.67 2.21 -1.87
CA LEU A 29 -4.52 2.28 -3.33
C LEU A 29 -5.84 2.66 -4.02
N SER A 30 -6.96 2.07 -3.58
CA SER A 30 -8.29 2.39 -4.10
C SER A 30 -8.68 3.84 -3.85
N LEU A 31 -8.32 4.37 -2.69
CA LEU A 31 -8.62 5.74 -2.32
C LEU A 31 -7.76 6.73 -3.11
N GLN A 32 -6.46 6.46 -3.27
CA GLN A 32 -5.58 7.25 -4.14
C GLN A 32 -6.13 7.32 -5.56
N LYS A 33 -6.46 6.17 -6.16
CA LYS A 33 -7.02 6.10 -7.51
C LYS A 33 -8.29 6.93 -7.66
N ARG A 34 -9.20 6.85 -6.68
CA ARG A 34 -10.44 7.65 -6.68
C ARG A 34 -10.16 9.16 -6.61
N VAL A 35 -9.18 9.57 -5.81
CA VAL A 35 -8.80 10.99 -5.73
C VAL A 35 -8.24 11.45 -7.08
N GLU A 36 -7.35 10.68 -7.70
CA GLU A 36 -6.80 10.96 -9.02
C GLU A 36 -7.91 11.09 -10.08
N GLU A 37 -8.83 10.12 -10.14
CA GLU A 37 -9.96 10.11 -11.09
C GLU A 37 -10.92 11.29 -10.90
N LEU A 38 -11.11 11.77 -9.66
CA LEU A 38 -11.99 12.90 -9.36
C LEU A 38 -11.34 14.26 -9.60
N VAL A 39 -10.04 14.37 -9.35
CA VAL A 39 -9.32 15.65 -9.40
C VAL A 39 -8.81 15.96 -10.80
N GLU A 40 -8.35 14.95 -11.56
CA GLU A 40 -7.83 15.14 -12.91
C GLU A 40 -8.79 15.89 -13.87
N PRO A 41 -10.09 15.55 -13.95
CA PRO A 41 -11.02 16.28 -14.83
C PRO A 41 -11.18 17.74 -14.43
N LEU A 42 -11.19 18.03 -13.12
CA LEU A 42 -11.36 19.39 -12.59
C LEU A 42 -10.14 20.27 -12.89
N LEU A 43 -8.93 19.70 -12.81
CA LEU A 43 -7.70 20.40 -13.18
C LEU A 43 -7.66 20.76 -14.67
N ARG A 44 -8.09 19.83 -15.54
CA ARG A 44 -8.15 20.05 -16.99
C ARG A 44 -9.15 21.14 -17.38
N GLU A 45 -10.27 21.25 -16.65
CA GLU A 45 -11.33 22.21 -16.97
C GLU A 45 -11.08 23.61 -16.41
N GLN A 46 -10.36 23.75 -15.28
CA GLN A 46 -10.29 25.02 -14.56
C GLN A 46 -8.93 25.74 -14.61
N GLU A 47 -7.84 25.11 -15.09
CA GLU A 47 -6.47 25.70 -15.09
C GLU A 47 -6.09 26.33 -13.72
N THR A 48 -6.61 25.80 -12.61
CA THR A 48 -6.45 26.38 -11.28
C THR A 48 -5.24 25.81 -10.53
N PRO A 49 -4.21 26.62 -10.22
CA PRO A 49 -2.99 26.14 -9.56
C PRO A 49 -3.22 25.67 -8.11
N SER A 50 -4.22 26.20 -7.39
CA SER A 50 -4.50 25.81 -6.00
C SER A 50 -5.05 24.39 -5.87
N LEU A 51 -5.82 23.90 -6.85
CA LEU A 51 -6.30 22.53 -6.87
C LEU A 51 -5.18 21.54 -7.17
N ASP A 52 -4.18 21.95 -7.97
CA ASP A 52 -3.01 21.14 -8.30
C ASP A 52 -2.13 20.93 -7.06
N GLU A 53 -1.85 22.00 -6.29
CA GLU A 53 -1.11 21.92 -5.04
C GLU A 53 -1.79 20.99 -4.01
N ALA A 54 -3.09 21.16 -3.78
CA ALA A 54 -3.85 20.32 -2.86
C ALA A 54 -3.88 18.84 -3.30
N SER A 55 -4.01 18.58 -4.61
CA SER A 55 -3.95 17.23 -5.18
C SER A 55 -2.60 16.57 -4.89
N ASN A 56 -1.52 17.30 -5.17
CA ASN A 56 -0.15 16.84 -4.94
C ASN A 56 0.10 16.57 -3.46
N GLU A 57 -0.36 17.44 -2.56
CA GLU A 57 -0.24 17.24 -1.11
C GLU A 57 -0.96 15.96 -0.64
N ILE A 58 -2.18 15.72 -1.13
CA ILE A 58 -2.97 14.53 -0.80
C ILE A 58 -2.28 13.27 -1.34
N GLN A 59 -1.81 13.27 -2.58
CA GLN A 59 -1.05 12.14 -3.15
C GLN A 59 0.22 11.85 -2.33
N GLN A 60 0.94 12.89 -1.91
CA GLN A 60 2.14 12.73 -1.09
C GLN A 60 1.81 12.23 0.33
N GLN A 61 0.66 12.59 0.88
CA GLN A 61 0.18 12.02 2.13
C GLN A 61 -0.09 10.52 1.98
N TYR A 62 -0.82 10.10 0.94
CA TYR A 62 -1.08 8.67 0.70
C TYR A 62 0.21 7.86 0.56
N ARG A 63 1.18 8.35 -0.22
CA ARG A 63 2.48 7.68 -0.36
C ARG A 63 3.20 7.52 0.98
N ARG A 64 3.21 8.57 1.81
CA ARG A 64 3.81 8.50 3.16
C ARG A 64 3.12 7.49 4.05
N GLU A 65 1.79 7.44 4.04
CA GLU A 65 1.01 6.48 4.84
C GLU A 65 1.29 5.04 4.39
N LEU A 66 1.23 4.78 3.08
CA LEU A 66 1.52 3.47 2.49
C LEU A 66 2.94 3.01 2.85
N ARG A 67 3.94 3.87 2.67
CA ARG A 67 5.34 3.60 2.99
C ARG A 67 5.56 3.31 4.47
N ASN A 68 5.00 4.13 5.35
CA ASN A 68 5.12 3.92 6.79
C ASN A 68 4.53 2.57 7.21
N LYS A 69 3.42 2.19 6.58
CA LYS A 69 2.78 0.90 6.83
C LYS A 69 3.65 -0.26 6.38
N LEU A 70 4.18 -0.20 5.17
CA LEU A 70 5.03 -1.25 4.59
C LEU A 70 6.34 -1.42 5.37
N ARG A 71 6.95 -0.32 5.82
CA ARG A 71 8.23 -0.32 6.54
C ARG A 71 8.20 -1.14 7.84
N VAL A 72 7.06 -1.17 8.53
CA VAL A 72 6.92 -1.90 9.80
C VAL A 72 6.40 -3.32 9.62
N MET A 73 6.05 -3.73 8.39
CA MET A 73 5.59 -5.09 8.10
C MET A 73 6.76 -6.07 8.00
N PRO A 74 6.56 -7.33 8.43
CA PRO A 74 7.48 -8.42 8.13
C PRO A 74 7.67 -8.61 6.62
N ALA A 75 8.91 -8.90 6.19
CA ALA A 75 9.24 -9.03 4.77
C ALA A 75 8.43 -10.11 4.04
N ASN A 76 8.06 -11.20 4.73
CA ASN A 76 7.20 -12.26 4.18
C ASN A 76 5.77 -11.77 3.92
N GLU A 77 5.25 -10.85 4.75
CA GLU A 77 3.93 -10.25 4.52
C GLU A 77 3.97 -9.26 3.37
N VAL A 78 5.04 -8.45 3.25
CA VAL A 78 5.23 -7.54 2.11
C VAL A 78 5.32 -8.33 0.80
N ALA A 79 6.06 -9.45 0.78
CA ALA A 79 6.13 -10.34 -0.38
C ALA A 79 4.74 -10.90 -0.75
N TYR A 80 3.98 -11.40 0.23
CA TYR A 80 2.62 -11.89 0.01
C TYR A 80 1.69 -10.80 -0.56
N ILE A 81 1.79 -9.57 -0.05
CA ILE A 81 1.02 -8.43 -0.57
C ILE A 81 1.39 -8.18 -2.03
N LEU A 82 2.68 -8.05 -2.35
CA LEU A 82 3.14 -7.82 -3.73
C LEU A 82 2.62 -8.91 -4.69
N GLU A 83 2.68 -10.18 -4.30
CA GLU A 83 2.18 -11.29 -5.11
C GLU A 83 0.65 -11.22 -5.32
N SER A 84 -0.08 -10.71 -4.34
CA SER A 84 -1.55 -10.64 -4.33
C SER A 84 -2.15 -9.41 -5.04
N LEU A 85 -1.32 -8.43 -5.43
CA LEU A 85 -1.75 -7.20 -6.12
C LEU A 85 -1.77 -7.38 -7.64
N GLU A 86 -2.58 -6.57 -8.31
CA GLU A 86 -2.52 -6.44 -9.78
C GLU A 86 -1.22 -5.76 -10.22
N ALA A 87 -0.85 -5.87 -11.50
CA ALA A 87 0.44 -5.40 -12.00
C ALA A 87 0.73 -3.92 -11.68
N ASN A 88 -0.25 -3.03 -11.86
CA ASN A 88 -0.08 -1.59 -11.62
C ASN A 88 0.07 -1.28 -10.13
N GLU A 89 -0.80 -1.86 -9.31
CA GLU A 89 -0.78 -1.71 -7.85
C GLU A 89 0.53 -2.24 -7.25
N ARG A 90 1.00 -3.40 -7.75
CA ARG A 90 2.27 -4.00 -7.36
C ARG A 90 3.44 -3.07 -7.63
N LEU A 91 3.47 -2.40 -8.78
CA LEU A 91 4.53 -1.44 -9.10
C LEU A 91 4.52 -0.26 -8.11
N ILE A 92 3.36 0.31 -7.82
CA ILE A 92 3.24 1.41 -6.85
C ILE A 92 3.78 0.98 -5.47
N VAL A 93 3.34 -0.17 -4.97
CA VAL A 93 3.79 -0.69 -3.68
C VAL A 93 5.29 -1.00 -3.69
N TRP A 94 5.83 -1.55 -4.78
CA TRP A 94 7.26 -1.81 -4.93
C TRP A 94 8.11 -0.53 -4.88
N GLU A 95 7.67 0.56 -5.50
CA GLU A 95 8.34 1.85 -5.40
C GLU A 95 8.39 2.34 -3.94
N GLU A 96 7.27 2.25 -3.21
CA GLU A 96 7.25 2.66 -1.80
C GLU A 96 8.12 1.78 -0.89
N VAL A 97 8.21 0.48 -1.17
CA VAL A 97 9.12 -0.42 -0.43
C VAL A 97 10.57 0.01 -0.63
N LYS A 98 11.00 0.29 -1.86
CA LYS A 98 12.37 0.73 -2.16
C LYS A 98 12.69 2.08 -1.53
N GLU A 99 11.76 3.03 -1.66
CA GLU A 99 11.86 4.37 -1.07
C GLU A 99 11.91 4.34 0.47
N GLY A 100 11.34 3.32 1.10
CA GLY A 100 11.39 3.10 2.54
C GLY A 100 12.56 2.23 3.01
N ALA A 101 13.31 1.62 2.10
CA ALA A 101 14.45 0.77 2.43
C ALA A 101 15.65 1.62 2.87
N ASP A 102 16.44 1.10 3.82
CA ASP A 102 17.68 1.77 4.20
C ASP A 102 18.61 1.88 2.97
N PRO A 103 19.22 3.05 2.72
CA PRO A 103 20.03 3.30 1.52
C PRO A 103 21.30 2.44 1.42
N ILE A 104 21.61 1.62 2.42
CA ILE A 104 22.71 0.66 2.40
C ILE A 104 22.28 -0.67 1.73
N LEU A 105 20.97 -0.90 1.56
CA LEU A 105 20.38 -2.12 1.00
C LEU A 105 19.63 -1.92 -0.33
N ALA A 106 19.63 -0.69 -0.87
CA ALA A 106 18.93 -0.29 -2.11
C ALA A 106 19.83 -0.37 -3.36
#